data_AF-A0AAD8AJA1-F1
#
_entry.id   AF-A0AAD8AJA1-F1
#
_cell.length_a   1.000
_cell.length_b   1.000
_cell.length_c   1.000
_cell.angle_alpha   90.00
_cell.angle_beta   90.00
_cell.angle_gamma   90.00
#
_symmetry.space_group_name_H-M   'P 1'
#
loop_
_entity.id
_entity.type
_entity.pdbx_description
1 polymer ?
#
loop_
_entity_poly.entity_id
_entity_poly.type
_entity_poly.pdbx_seq_one_letter_code
_entity_poly.pdbx_strand_id
1 'polypeptide(L)'
;MESREVYFRVQQRQQCEAAVFNTNAPSEEIKELFRAAAEAGPRDILKLYTPTGRLVNISASLPANTPDTCYNLQVVAAHCNGMLLDEVGIDLLALENRVSQLEKKISIDFDELPPGVQELKHQVDKFRSKLETTEHLSWLGFYKELPPPLSTEACLRLQYRRKSEEQKRRVRDKFYSICEVAVSQEVRQYLRQPTFDCHQWEDEEILLLLQQMYVDLDFTTKFGIDMPTLRNFLYEVYKNYNEVPFHNFRHCFCVAQMMYAMVWCIDAE
;
A
#
# COMPACT_ATOMS: atom_id res chain seq x y z
N MET A 1 -45.62 -27.88 -0.64
CA MET A 1 -44.63 -26.80 -0.82
C MET A 1 -44.89 -26.23 -2.20
N GLU A 2 -45.24 -24.95 -2.30
CA GLU A 2 -45.52 -24.33 -3.59
C GLU A 2 -44.19 -23.99 -4.28
N SER A 3 -43.89 -24.72 -5.35
CA SER A 3 -42.78 -24.41 -6.25
C SER A 3 -43.26 -23.43 -7.32
N ARG A 4 -42.44 -22.44 -7.63
CA ARG A 4 -42.68 -21.46 -8.69
C ARG A 4 -41.67 -21.64 -9.81
N GLU A 5 -42.17 -21.71 -11.03
CA GLU A 5 -41.37 -21.77 -12.25
C GLU A 5 -41.35 -20.40 -12.91
N VAL A 6 -40.15 -19.93 -13.26
CA VAL A 6 -39.90 -18.64 -13.89
C VAL A 6 -38.96 -18.83 -15.08
N TYR A 7 -39.38 -18.34 -16.23
CA TYR A 7 -38.64 -18.36 -17.48
C TYR A 7 -37.84 -17.06 -17.64
N PHE A 8 -36.56 -17.17 -17.98
CA PHE A 8 -35.69 -16.03 -18.19
C PHE A 8 -34.68 -16.28 -19.31
N ARG A 9 -34.15 -15.20 -19.87
CA ARG A 9 -33.11 -15.22 -20.89
C ARG A 9 -31.91 -14.43 -20.41
N VAL A 10 -30.72 -15.03 -20.50
CA VAL A 10 -29.45 -14.35 -20.20
C VAL A 10 -29.01 -13.55 -21.43
N GLN A 11 -28.56 -12.31 -21.24
CA GLN A 11 -28.27 -11.33 -22.32
C GLN A 11 -27.38 -11.86 -23.48
N GLN A 12 -26.53 -12.87 -23.24
CA GLN A 12 -25.63 -13.46 -24.25
C GLN A 12 -26.12 -14.79 -24.85
N ARG A 13 -27.29 -15.31 -24.42
CA ARG A 13 -27.84 -16.60 -24.86
C ARG A 13 -29.18 -16.40 -25.55
N GLN A 14 -29.35 -17.03 -26.72
CA GLN A 14 -30.63 -16.99 -27.44
C GLN A 14 -31.69 -17.95 -26.87
N GLN A 15 -31.28 -18.88 -25.99
CA GLN A 15 -32.17 -19.89 -25.42
C GLN A 15 -32.84 -19.36 -24.15
N CYS A 16 -34.13 -19.69 -23.98
CA CYS A 16 -34.88 -19.41 -22.78
C CYS A 16 -34.61 -20.51 -21.74
N GLU A 17 -34.21 -20.12 -20.54
CA GLU A 17 -33.96 -21.00 -19.41
C GLU A 17 -35.12 -20.90 -18.41
N ALA A 18 -35.31 -21.93 -17.58
CA ALA A 18 -36.35 -21.98 -16.56
C ALA A 18 -35.72 -22.23 -15.18
N ALA A 19 -36.06 -21.39 -14.22
CA ALA A 19 -35.70 -21.54 -12.81
C ALA A 19 -36.92 -21.99 -12.01
N VAL A 20 -36.77 -23.07 -11.26
CA VAL A 20 -37.80 -23.57 -10.34
C VAL A 20 -37.29 -23.38 -8.91
N PHE A 21 -38.02 -22.59 -8.11
CA PHE A 21 -37.67 -22.33 -6.71
C PHE A 21 -38.92 -22.32 -5.82
N ASN A 22 -38.74 -22.59 -4.52
CA ASN A 22 -39.84 -22.59 -3.56
C ASN A 22 -40.26 -21.16 -3.17
N THR A 23 -41.57 -20.92 -3.00
CA THR A 23 -42.11 -19.62 -2.58
C THR A 23 -41.69 -19.20 -1.16
N ASN A 24 -41.19 -20.15 -0.35
CA ASN A 24 -40.65 -19.90 1.00
C ASN A 24 -39.12 -19.80 1.03
N ALA A 25 -38.43 -19.89 -0.11
CA ALA A 25 -36.97 -19.83 -0.14
C ALA A 25 -36.46 -18.40 0.17
N PRO A 26 -35.33 -18.25 0.88
CA PRO A 26 -34.72 -16.96 1.12
C PRO A 26 -34.29 -16.32 -0.20
N SER A 27 -34.45 -15.00 -0.32
CA SER A 27 -34.11 -14.25 -1.55
C SER A 27 -32.65 -14.42 -1.98
N GLU A 28 -31.72 -14.71 -1.07
CA GLU A 28 -30.32 -14.96 -1.39
C GLU A 28 -30.11 -16.28 -2.14
N GLU A 29 -30.82 -17.34 -1.77
CA GLU A 29 -30.76 -18.63 -2.48
C GLU A 29 -31.31 -18.50 -3.91
N ILE A 30 -32.37 -17.71 -4.08
CA ILE A 30 -32.94 -17.40 -5.40
C ILE A 30 -31.95 -16.56 -6.20
N LYS A 31 -31.31 -15.54 -5.61
CA LYS A 31 -30.29 -14.74 -6.30
C LYS A 31 -29.10 -15.59 -6.74
N GLU A 32 -28.62 -16.52 -5.91
CA GLU A 32 -27.54 -17.45 -6.28
C GLU A 32 -27.95 -18.38 -7.43
N LEU A 33 -29.20 -18.83 -7.49
CA LEU A 33 -29.72 -19.62 -8.62
C LEU A 33 -29.63 -18.85 -9.94
N PHE A 34 -30.10 -17.60 -9.96
CA PHE A 34 -30.01 -16.74 -11.15
C PHE A 34 -28.55 -16.35 -11.46
N ARG A 35 -27.70 -16.19 -10.44
CA ARG A 35 -26.26 -15.93 -10.60
C ARG A 35 -25.53 -17.10 -11.28
N ALA A 36 -25.81 -18.33 -10.83
CA ALA A 36 -25.26 -19.54 -11.40
C ALA A 36 -25.70 -19.72 -12.87
N ALA A 37 -26.97 -19.46 -13.18
CA ALA A 37 -27.48 -19.53 -14.56
C ALA A 37 -26.85 -18.46 -15.48
N ALA A 38 -26.53 -17.29 -14.93
CA ALA A 38 -25.85 -16.22 -15.65
C ALA A 38 -24.32 -16.39 -15.74
N GLU A 39 -23.74 -17.46 -15.17
CA GLU A 39 -22.29 -17.66 -15.02
C GLU A 39 -21.58 -16.45 -14.38
N ALA A 40 -22.30 -15.73 -13.51
CA ALA A 40 -21.83 -14.50 -12.91
C ALA A 40 -21.02 -14.79 -11.62
N GLY A 41 -19.98 -13.99 -11.38
CA GLY A 41 -19.16 -14.08 -10.17
C GLY A 41 -19.90 -13.63 -8.90
N PRO A 42 -19.37 -13.96 -7.70
CA PRO A 42 -20.01 -13.66 -6.41
C PRO A 42 -20.15 -12.16 -6.10
N ARG A 43 -19.50 -11.28 -6.86
CA ARG A 43 -19.57 -9.81 -6.73
C ARG A 43 -20.28 -9.12 -7.89
N ASP A 44 -20.76 -9.87 -8.87
CA ASP A 44 -21.43 -9.30 -10.03
C ASP A 44 -22.87 -8.90 -9.70
N ILE A 45 -23.33 -7.83 -10.36
CA ILE A 45 -24.67 -7.26 -10.14
C ILE A 45 -25.62 -7.76 -11.21
N LEU A 46 -26.62 -8.54 -10.80
CA LEU A 46 -27.70 -9.04 -11.65
C LEU A 46 -28.90 -8.10 -11.58
N LYS A 47 -29.49 -7.79 -12.74
CA LYS A 47 -30.77 -7.11 -12.85
C LYS A 47 -31.70 -7.91 -13.76
N LEU A 48 -32.92 -8.13 -13.28
CA LEU A 48 -33.95 -8.85 -14.01
C LEU A 48 -34.97 -7.85 -14.56
N TYR A 49 -35.28 -7.92 -15.85
CA TYR A 49 -36.20 -7.01 -16.52
C TYR A 49 -37.40 -7.77 -17.09
N THR A 50 -38.58 -7.15 -17.09
CA THR A 50 -39.74 -7.65 -17.85
C THR A 50 -39.48 -7.54 -19.36
N PRO A 51 -40.25 -8.25 -20.20
CA PRO A 51 -40.22 -8.04 -21.66
C PRO A 51 -40.47 -6.58 -22.08
N THR A 52 -41.17 -5.82 -21.22
CA THR A 52 -41.46 -4.39 -21.40
C THR A 52 -40.35 -3.46 -20.88
N GLY A 53 -39.23 -4.00 -20.40
CA GLY A 53 -38.07 -3.22 -19.94
C GLY A 53 -38.15 -2.68 -18.51
N ARG A 54 -39.10 -3.13 -17.68
CA ARG A 54 -39.20 -2.71 -16.27
C ARG A 54 -38.32 -3.59 -15.39
N LEU A 55 -37.57 -2.97 -14.48
CA LEU A 55 -36.73 -3.69 -13.50
C LEU A 55 -37.60 -4.40 -12.46
N VAL A 56 -37.31 -5.67 -12.21
CA VAL A 56 -37.98 -6.53 -11.23
C VAL A 56 -36.94 -7.05 -10.24
N ASN A 57 -37.29 -7.08 -8.95
CA ASN A 57 -36.43 -7.60 -7.91
C ASN A 57 -36.41 -9.15 -7.92
N ILE A 58 -35.22 -9.75 -7.79
CA ILE A 58 -35.06 -11.20 -7.72
C ILE A 58 -35.36 -11.66 -6.28
N SER A 59 -36.55 -12.25 -6.10
CA SER A 59 -37.02 -12.74 -4.80
C SER A 59 -38.08 -13.83 -4.96
N ALA A 60 -38.48 -14.46 -3.85
CA ALA A 60 -39.52 -15.48 -3.83
C ALA A 60 -40.91 -14.98 -4.26
N SER A 61 -41.09 -13.64 -4.35
CA SER A 61 -42.32 -13.00 -4.83
C SER A 61 -42.34 -12.74 -6.33
N LEU A 62 -41.35 -13.21 -7.10
CA LEU A 62 -41.34 -13.08 -8.56
C LEU A 62 -42.60 -13.70 -9.17
N PRO A 63 -43.33 -13.01 -10.08
CA PRO A 63 -44.50 -13.59 -10.74
C PRO A 63 -44.08 -14.69 -11.71
N ALA A 64 -44.86 -15.79 -11.75
CA ALA A 64 -44.71 -16.81 -12.77
C ALA A 64 -45.02 -16.21 -14.16
N ASN A 65 -44.30 -16.69 -15.17
CA ASN A 65 -44.42 -16.23 -16.55
C ASN A 65 -44.35 -17.42 -17.51
N THR A 66 -44.37 -17.13 -18.81
CA THR A 66 -44.27 -18.13 -19.89
C THR A 66 -43.00 -17.90 -20.72
N PRO A 67 -42.58 -18.87 -21.55
CA PRO A 67 -41.46 -18.66 -22.48
C PRO A 67 -41.62 -17.41 -23.37
N ASP A 68 -42.86 -17.08 -23.77
CA ASP A 68 -43.18 -15.90 -24.58
C ASP A 68 -43.05 -14.58 -23.79
N THR A 69 -43.19 -14.64 -22.46
CA THR A 69 -43.09 -13.50 -21.54
C THR A 69 -41.86 -13.63 -20.63
N CYS A 70 -40.82 -14.28 -21.12
CA CYS A 70 -39.60 -14.55 -20.37
C CYS A 70 -38.93 -13.25 -19.88
N TYR A 71 -38.44 -13.27 -18.64
CA TYR A 71 -37.70 -12.13 -18.11
C TYR A 71 -36.31 -12.04 -18.78
N ASN A 72 -35.77 -10.83 -18.88
CA ASN A 72 -34.41 -10.62 -19.37
C ASN A 72 -33.47 -10.45 -18.18
N LEU A 73 -32.58 -11.42 -17.97
CA LEU A 73 -31.55 -11.37 -16.95
C LEU A 73 -30.28 -10.74 -17.52
N GLN A 74 -29.90 -9.60 -16.95
CA GLN A 74 -28.72 -8.84 -17.34
C GLN A 74 -27.71 -8.81 -16.20
N VAL A 75 -26.44 -8.99 -16.54
CA VAL A 75 -25.31 -8.77 -15.63
C VAL A 75 -24.85 -7.33 -15.86
N VAL A 76 -25.28 -6.41 -15.01
CA VAL A 76 -25.17 -4.95 -15.21
C VAL A 76 -23.84 -4.37 -14.73
N ALA A 77 -23.16 -5.09 -13.84
CA ALA A 77 -21.77 -4.87 -13.54
C ALA A 77 -21.14 -6.24 -13.30
N ALA A 78 -20.58 -6.82 -14.35
CA ALA A 78 -19.50 -7.77 -14.16
C ALA A 78 -18.29 -6.94 -13.69
N HIS A 79 -17.51 -7.43 -12.74
CA HIS A 79 -16.15 -6.90 -12.57
C HIS A 79 -15.36 -7.22 -13.85
N CYS A 80 -15.47 -6.33 -14.84
CA CYS A 80 -14.70 -6.42 -16.06
C CYS A 80 -13.30 -5.86 -15.81
N ASN A 81 -12.31 -6.75 -15.79
CA ASN A 81 -11.15 -6.48 -16.62
C ASN A 81 -11.66 -6.42 -18.08
N GLY A 82 -11.90 -5.22 -18.61
CA GLY A 82 -12.25 -4.99 -20.01
C GLY A 82 -13.75 -4.76 -20.27
N MET A 83 -14.16 -3.50 -20.31
CA MET A 83 -15.52 -3.09 -20.66
C MET A 83 -15.46 -2.17 -21.89
N LEU A 84 -16.45 -2.36 -22.78
CA LEU A 84 -17.01 -1.43 -23.79
C LEU A 84 -16.30 -1.29 -25.14
N LEU A 85 -16.91 -1.82 -26.22
CA LEU A 85 -16.60 -1.36 -27.58
C LEU A 85 -17.66 -1.60 -28.68
N ASP A 86 -18.96 -1.65 -28.36
CA ASP A 86 -19.97 -1.96 -29.39
C ASP A 86 -20.91 -0.80 -29.77
N GLU A 87 -20.60 0.45 -29.39
CA GLU A 87 -21.43 1.63 -29.79
C GLU A 87 -20.68 2.72 -30.58
N VAL A 88 -19.42 2.50 -30.97
CA VAL A 88 -18.78 3.34 -31.98
C VAL A 88 -18.23 2.39 -33.02
N GLY A 89 -18.75 2.46 -34.26
CA GLY A 89 -18.37 1.63 -35.41
C GLY A 89 -16.94 1.85 -35.91
N ILE A 90 -15.98 1.87 -34.99
CA ILE A 90 -14.56 1.77 -35.24
C ILE A 90 -14.26 0.28 -35.06
N ASP A 91 -14.08 -0.41 -36.18
CA ASP A 91 -13.55 -1.77 -36.19
C ASP A 91 -12.17 -1.74 -35.53
N LEU A 92 -12.14 -2.03 -34.22
CA LEU A 92 -10.94 -1.97 -33.40
C LEU A 92 -9.89 -2.94 -33.91
N LEU A 93 -10.31 -4.05 -34.53
CA LEU A 93 -9.43 -5.03 -35.14
C LEU A 93 -8.76 -4.45 -36.40
N ALA A 94 -9.49 -3.68 -37.21
CA ALA A 94 -8.91 -2.97 -38.34
C ALA A 94 -7.96 -1.86 -37.90
N LEU A 95 -8.28 -1.15 -36.81
CA LEU A 95 -7.41 -0.14 -36.22
C LEU A 95 -6.13 -0.77 -35.65
N GLU A 96 -6.26 -1.87 -34.91
CA GLU A 96 -5.15 -2.63 -34.32
C GLU A 96 -4.23 -3.19 -35.41
N ASN A 97 -4.79 -3.74 -36.49
CA ASN A 97 -4.01 -4.19 -37.63
C ASN A 97 -3.26 -3.04 -38.33
N ARG A 98 -3.88 -1.86 -38.47
CA ARG A 98 -3.23 -0.68 -39.03
C ARG A 98 -2.14 -0.11 -38.12
N VAL A 99 -2.39 -0.07 -36.81
CA VAL A 99 -1.41 0.34 -35.79
C VAL A 99 -0.23 -0.61 -35.80
N SER A 100 -0.45 -1.93 -35.80
CA SER A 100 0.62 -2.93 -35.88
C SER A 100 1.45 -2.81 -37.17
N GLN A 101 0.82 -2.48 -38.30
CA GLN A 101 1.55 -2.21 -39.55
C GLN A 101 2.37 -0.92 -39.49
N LEU A 102 1.84 0.15 -38.88
CA LEU A 102 2.57 1.41 -38.67
C LEU A 102 3.72 1.23 -37.69
N GLU A 103 3.52 0.50 -36.59
CA GLU A 103 4.55 0.15 -35.61
C GLU A 103 5.68 -0.65 -36.25
N LYS A 104 5.35 -1.65 -37.10
CA LYS A 104 6.36 -2.39 -37.87
C LYS A 104 7.12 -1.48 -38.84
N LYS A 105 6.46 -0.49 -39.44
CA LYS A 105 7.10 0.48 -40.35
C LYS A 105 8.02 1.44 -39.61
N ILE A 106 7.58 1.94 -38.45
CA ILE A 106 8.39 2.79 -37.54
C ILE A 106 9.58 2.01 -36.98
N SER A 107 9.39 0.73 -36.65
CA SER A 107 10.47 -0.13 -36.16
C SER A 107 11.54 -0.41 -37.22
N ILE A 108 11.21 -0.31 -38.52
CA ILE A 108 12.17 -0.49 -39.62
C ILE A 108 12.88 0.84 -39.96
N ASP A 109 12.19 1.98 -39.81
CA ASP A 109 12.77 3.30 -40.15
C ASP A 109 13.66 3.89 -39.02
N PHE A 110 13.68 3.31 -37.82
CA PHE A 110 14.42 3.81 -36.64
C PHE A 110 15.35 2.79 -35.98
N ASP A 111 16.03 1.94 -36.76
CA ASP A 111 17.02 0.99 -36.21
C ASP A 111 18.24 1.68 -35.56
N GLU A 112 18.50 2.96 -35.86
CA GLU A 112 19.52 3.76 -35.17
C GLU A 112 18.88 4.85 -34.30
N LEU A 113 18.85 4.60 -32.99
CA LEU A 113 18.51 5.60 -31.98
C LEU A 113 19.40 6.84 -32.17
N PRO A 114 18.87 8.08 -32.07
CA PRO A 114 19.68 9.28 -32.20
C PRO A 114 20.90 9.26 -31.26
N PRO A 115 22.06 9.80 -31.65
CA PRO A 115 23.29 9.73 -30.86
C PRO A 115 23.12 10.19 -29.41
N GLY A 116 22.29 11.22 -29.17
CA GLY A 116 21.97 11.71 -27.84
C GLY A 116 21.18 10.72 -26.97
N VAL A 117 20.33 9.87 -27.56
CA VAL A 117 19.58 8.83 -26.85
C VAL A 117 20.47 7.61 -26.56
N GLN A 118 21.40 7.29 -27.47
CA GLN A 118 22.40 6.25 -27.21
C GLN A 118 23.35 6.65 -26.08
N GLU A 119 23.79 7.91 -26.05
CA GLU A 119 24.60 8.45 -24.95
C GLU A 119 23.82 8.45 -23.63
N LEU A 120 22.55 8.85 -23.64
CA LEU A 120 21.70 8.81 -22.45
C LEU A 120 21.55 7.37 -21.94
N LYS A 121 21.32 6.40 -22.83
CA LYS A 121 21.25 4.98 -22.48
C LYS A 121 22.56 4.51 -21.86
N HIS A 122 23.69 4.88 -22.45
CA HIS A 122 25.02 4.56 -21.90
C HIS A 122 25.22 5.15 -20.51
N GLN A 123 24.79 6.40 -20.27
CA GLN A 123 24.88 7.03 -18.95
C GLN A 123 23.97 6.38 -17.91
N VAL A 124 22.74 6.00 -18.30
CA VAL A 124 21.81 5.27 -17.42
C VAL A 124 22.35 3.89 -17.08
N ASP A 125 22.88 3.15 -18.04
CA ASP A 125 23.46 1.82 -17.82
C ASP A 125 24.72 1.92 -16.94
N LYS A 126 25.55 2.94 -17.14
CA LYS A 126 26.71 3.23 -16.29
C LYS A 126 26.31 3.62 -14.87
N PHE A 127 25.25 4.40 -14.71
CA PHE A 127 24.70 4.76 -13.40
C PHE A 127 24.12 3.54 -12.69
N ARG A 128 23.32 2.72 -13.39
CA ARG A 128 22.78 1.46 -12.90
C ARG A 128 23.89 0.51 -12.45
N SER A 129 24.92 0.34 -13.26
CA SER A 129 26.07 -0.49 -12.92
C SER A 129 26.75 0.02 -11.65
N LYS A 130 27.01 1.33 -11.54
CA LYS A 130 27.55 1.93 -10.31
C LYS A 130 26.63 1.69 -9.11
N LEU A 131 25.32 1.78 -9.28
CA LEU A 131 24.35 1.58 -8.20
C LEU A 131 24.27 0.10 -7.77
N GLU A 132 24.46 -0.83 -8.70
CA GLU A 132 24.49 -2.27 -8.42
C GLU A 132 25.83 -2.75 -7.84
N THR A 133 26.95 -2.11 -8.18
CA THR A 133 28.30 -2.52 -7.73
C THR A 133 28.79 -1.78 -6.49
N THR A 134 28.12 -0.70 -6.09
CA THR A 134 28.54 0.12 -4.94
C THR A 134 27.68 -0.21 -3.73
N GLU A 135 28.23 -1.00 -2.80
CA GLU A 135 27.52 -1.56 -1.63
C GLU A 135 26.80 -0.50 -0.76
N HIS A 136 27.28 0.74 -0.72
CA HIS A 136 26.69 1.81 0.10
C HIS A 136 25.62 2.67 -0.62
N LEU A 137 25.40 2.48 -1.93
CA LEU A 137 24.39 3.21 -2.72
C LEU A 137 23.19 2.33 -3.10
N SER A 138 23.29 1.02 -2.88
CA SER A 138 22.28 0.05 -3.22
C SER A 138 21.33 -0.20 -2.04
N TRP A 139 20.49 0.77 -1.68
CA TRP A 139 19.35 0.46 -0.79
C TRP A 139 18.48 -0.66 -1.42
N LEU A 140 18.37 -0.70 -2.74
CA LEU A 140 17.66 -1.74 -3.48
C LEU A 140 18.40 -3.09 -3.55
N GLY A 141 19.70 -3.14 -3.21
CA GLY A 141 20.52 -4.35 -3.22
C GLY A 141 20.19 -5.33 -2.09
N PHE A 142 19.55 -4.86 -1.02
CA PHE A 142 19.10 -5.71 0.09
C PHE A 142 17.83 -6.53 -0.21
N TYR A 143 17.19 -6.34 -1.37
CA TYR A 143 15.88 -6.96 -1.68
C TYR A 143 15.81 -7.75 -2.98
N LYS A 144 16.94 -8.05 -3.67
CA LYS A 144 16.89 -8.91 -4.88
C LYS A 144 16.40 -10.34 -4.60
N GLU A 145 16.28 -10.74 -3.34
CA GLU A 145 15.48 -11.88 -2.91
C GLU A 145 14.56 -11.45 -1.77
N LEU A 146 13.38 -10.89 -2.10
CA LEU A 146 12.31 -10.78 -1.12
C LEU A 146 11.96 -12.20 -0.66
N PRO A 147 12.07 -12.51 0.65
CA PRO A 147 11.61 -13.79 1.17
C PRO A 147 10.15 -14.01 0.73
N PRO A 148 9.72 -15.27 0.50
CA PRO A 148 8.31 -15.55 0.25
C PRO A 148 7.45 -14.86 1.31
N PRO A 149 6.24 -14.35 0.96
CA PRO A 149 5.46 -13.51 1.83
C PRO A 149 5.40 -14.16 3.21
N LEU A 150 6.00 -13.47 4.18
CA LEU A 150 6.00 -13.89 5.57
C LEU A 150 4.55 -14.22 5.90
N SER A 151 4.30 -15.43 6.42
CA SER A 151 2.96 -15.79 6.88
C SER A 151 2.43 -14.68 7.79
N THR A 152 1.11 -14.49 7.84
CA THR A 152 0.50 -13.48 8.72
C THR A 152 1.08 -13.56 10.15
N GLU A 153 1.35 -14.77 10.63
CA GLU A 153 2.07 -15.07 11.88
C GLU A 153 3.49 -14.46 11.96
N ALA A 154 4.30 -14.59 10.90
CA ALA A 154 5.66 -14.07 10.85
C ALA A 154 5.69 -12.53 10.70
N CYS A 155 4.73 -11.94 9.98
CA CYS A 155 4.51 -10.49 9.97
C CYS A 155 4.13 -9.96 11.36
N LEU A 156 3.23 -10.65 12.09
CA LEU A 156 2.88 -10.31 13.47
C LEU A 156 4.08 -10.41 14.41
N ARG A 157 4.93 -11.44 14.25
CA ARG A 157 6.16 -11.59 15.05
C ARG A 157 7.14 -10.43 14.83
N LEU A 158 7.21 -9.88 13.62
CA LEU A 158 8.03 -8.71 13.35
C LEU A 158 7.48 -7.47 14.04
N GLN A 159 6.17 -7.25 14.04
CA GLN A 159 5.53 -6.05 14.65
C GLN A 159 5.83 -5.88 16.15
N TYR A 160 6.10 -6.97 16.85
CA TYR A 160 6.40 -6.98 18.29
C TYR A 160 7.82 -7.42 18.62
N ARG A 161 8.74 -7.42 17.64
CA ARG A 161 10.15 -7.77 17.91
C ARG A 161 10.73 -6.81 18.95
N ARG A 162 11.23 -7.34 20.06
CA ARG A 162 11.83 -6.58 21.16
C ARG A 162 13.35 -6.70 21.10
N LYS A 163 14.04 -5.64 21.52
CA LYS A 163 15.49 -5.63 21.77
C LYS A 163 15.86 -6.73 22.76
N SER A 164 17.01 -7.36 22.56
CA SER A 164 17.55 -8.32 23.53
C SER A 164 17.95 -7.62 24.83
N GLU A 165 17.93 -8.34 25.95
CA GLU A 165 18.38 -7.79 27.24
C GLU A 165 19.87 -7.42 27.24
N GLU A 166 20.68 -8.13 26.46
CA GLU A 166 22.09 -7.82 26.26
C GLU A 166 22.28 -6.48 25.55
N GLN A 167 21.56 -6.24 24.45
CA GLN A 167 21.62 -4.97 23.71
C GLN A 167 21.13 -3.80 24.57
N LYS A 168 20.03 -3.99 25.31
CA LYS A 168 19.53 -2.99 26.26
C LYS A 168 20.60 -2.62 27.28
N ARG A 169 21.24 -3.63 27.90
CA ARG A 169 22.32 -3.43 28.88
C ARG A 169 23.51 -2.70 28.25
N ARG A 170 23.98 -3.13 27.07
CA ARG A 170 25.09 -2.49 26.35
C ARG A 170 24.84 -1.01 26.10
N VAL A 171 23.66 -0.67 25.57
CA VAL A 171 23.31 0.74 25.29
C VAL A 171 23.16 1.53 26.59
N ARG A 172 22.59 0.93 27.64
CA ARG A 172 22.51 1.55 28.97
C ARG A 172 23.90 1.92 29.47
N ASP A 173 24.80 0.95 29.56
CA ASP A 173 26.12 1.13 30.17
C ASP A 173 26.92 2.19 29.42
N LYS A 174 26.87 2.15 28.09
CA LYS A 174 27.51 3.18 27.25
C LYS A 174 26.86 4.55 27.41
N PHE A 175 25.53 4.65 27.40
CA PHE A 175 24.84 5.92 27.59
C PHE A 175 25.22 6.56 28.94
N TYR A 176 25.20 5.79 30.03
CA TYR A 176 25.60 6.29 31.34
C TYR A 176 27.11 6.61 31.45
N SER A 177 27.95 6.04 30.57
CA SER A 177 29.37 6.42 30.50
C SER A 177 29.60 7.77 29.80
N ILE A 178 28.69 8.20 28.92
CA ILE A 178 28.82 9.45 28.15
C ILE A 178 27.82 10.55 28.57
N CYS A 179 26.87 10.28 29.46
CA CYS A 179 25.75 11.19 29.75
C CYS A 179 26.13 12.51 30.44
N GLU A 180 27.34 12.59 30.99
CA GLU A 180 27.93 13.81 31.57
C GLU A 180 28.81 14.58 30.57
N VAL A 181 29.08 14.01 29.40
CA VAL A 181 29.91 14.65 28.36
C VAL A 181 29.10 15.76 27.70
N ALA A 182 29.70 16.95 27.61
CA ALA A 182 29.09 18.07 26.90
C ALA A 182 29.10 17.82 25.39
N VAL A 183 27.94 17.97 24.75
CA VAL A 183 27.83 17.93 23.29
C VAL A 183 28.47 19.20 22.70
N SER A 184 29.34 19.03 21.70
CA SER A 184 30.06 20.15 21.08
C SER A 184 29.10 21.16 20.44
N GLN A 185 29.56 22.40 20.29
CA GLN A 185 28.73 23.47 19.73
C GLN A 185 28.34 23.18 18.27
N GLU A 186 29.25 22.60 17.50
CA GLU A 186 29.04 22.22 16.09
C GLU A 186 27.92 21.18 15.98
N VAL A 187 27.95 20.15 16.84
CA VAL A 187 26.92 19.11 16.88
C VAL A 187 25.59 19.68 17.32
N ARG A 188 25.57 20.58 18.33
CA ARG A 188 24.34 21.25 18.77
C ARG A 188 23.72 22.10 17.66
N GLN A 189 24.54 22.84 16.90
CA GLN A 189 24.06 23.62 15.76
C GLN A 189 23.53 22.73 14.65
N TYR A 190 24.22 21.63 14.34
CA TYR A 190 23.77 20.68 13.33
C TYR A 190 22.46 19.99 13.74
N LEU A 191 22.28 19.66 15.02
CA LEU A 191 21.07 19.06 15.58
C LEU A 191 19.83 19.94 15.42
N ARG A 192 20.00 21.26 15.25
CA ARG A 192 18.91 22.22 15.00
C ARG A 192 18.48 22.28 13.54
N GLN A 193 19.16 21.58 12.64
CA GLN A 193 18.87 21.61 11.21
C GLN A 193 17.96 20.43 10.80
N PRO A 194 17.00 20.64 9.88
CA PRO A 194 16.19 19.55 9.34
C PRO A 194 17.02 18.57 8.48
N THR A 195 18.24 18.95 8.11
CA THR A 195 19.22 18.14 7.36
C THR A 195 20.09 17.25 8.27
N PHE A 196 19.79 17.17 9.57
CA PHE A 196 20.50 16.32 10.50
C PHE A 196 20.36 14.84 10.13
N ASP A 197 21.49 14.15 9.91
CA ASP A 197 21.50 12.72 9.61
C ASP A 197 21.69 11.88 10.88
N CYS A 198 20.60 11.28 11.36
CA CYS A 198 20.61 10.44 12.54
C CYS A 198 21.32 9.08 12.35
N HIS A 199 21.59 8.65 11.11
CA HIS A 199 22.22 7.34 10.87
C HIS A 199 23.69 7.29 11.28
N GLN A 200 24.33 8.44 11.38
CA GLN A 200 25.73 8.56 11.79
C GLN A 200 25.95 8.37 13.29
N TRP A 201 24.87 8.20 14.06
CA TRP A 201 24.89 8.18 15.53
C TRP A 201 24.39 6.83 16.06
N GLU A 202 25.09 6.31 17.05
CA GLU A 202 24.71 5.11 17.79
C GLU A 202 23.55 5.40 18.77
N ASP A 203 22.86 4.35 19.24
CA ASP A 203 21.66 4.52 20.07
C ASP A 203 21.95 5.24 21.41
N GLU A 204 23.11 4.99 22.02
CA GLU A 204 23.59 5.70 23.22
C GLU A 204 23.87 7.18 22.97
N GLU A 205 24.35 7.54 21.78
CA GLU A 205 24.65 8.93 21.40
C GLU A 205 23.35 9.68 21.09
N ILE A 206 22.40 9.01 20.42
CA ILE A 206 21.05 9.53 20.21
C ILE A 206 20.37 9.87 21.54
N LEU A 207 20.51 9.03 22.57
CA LEU A 207 20.02 9.32 23.92
C LEU A 207 20.68 10.58 24.53
N LEU A 208 21.98 10.76 24.32
CA LEU A 208 22.70 11.98 24.73
C LEU A 208 22.19 13.22 23.98
N LEU A 209 21.93 13.11 22.67
CA LEU A 209 21.37 14.20 21.87
C LEU A 209 19.95 14.57 22.33
N LEU A 210 19.11 13.60 22.67
CA LEU A 210 17.78 13.85 23.26
C LEU A 210 17.89 14.56 24.61
N GLN A 211 18.81 14.13 25.49
CA GLN A 211 19.09 14.84 26.75
C GLN A 211 19.48 16.29 26.47
N GLN A 212 20.34 16.53 25.47
CA GLN A 212 20.79 17.86 25.10
C GLN A 212 19.63 18.75 24.63
N MET A 213 18.64 18.22 23.90
CA MET A 213 17.45 18.99 23.49
C MET A 213 16.65 19.50 24.69
N TYR A 214 16.47 18.68 25.74
CA TYR A 214 15.77 19.08 26.96
C TYR A 214 16.51 20.19 27.71
N VAL A 215 17.84 20.11 27.78
CA VAL A 215 18.69 21.14 28.39
C VAL A 215 18.65 22.43 27.57
N ASP A 216 18.76 22.32 26.24
CA ASP A 216 18.77 23.47 25.32
C ASP A 216 17.47 24.27 25.34
N LEU A 217 16.33 23.59 25.50
CA LEU A 217 15.00 24.22 25.62
C LEU A 217 14.68 24.67 27.06
N ASP A 218 15.62 24.46 27.99
CA ASP A 218 15.52 24.79 29.42
C ASP A 218 14.36 24.07 30.14
N PHE A 219 13.98 22.89 29.65
CA PHE A 219 12.89 22.11 30.25
C PHE A 219 13.25 21.54 31.61
N THR A 220 14.53 21.23 31.84
CA THR A 220 14.99 20.73 33.14
C THR A 220 14.76 21.75 34.25
N THR A 221 15.04 23.03 33.98
CA THR A 221 14.85 24.10 34.97
C THR A 221 13.39 24.49 35.07
N LYS A 222 12.72 24.73 33.93
CA LYS A 222 11.32 25.20 33.89
C LYS A 222 10.35 24.25 34.58
N PHE A 223 10.58 22.94 34.46
CA PHE A 223 9.68 21.92 35.01
C PHE A 223 10.28 21.19 36.22
N GLY A 224 11.47 21.58 36.69
CA GLY A 224 12.14 20.94 37.82
C GLY A 224 12.47 19.47 37.58
N ILE A 225 12.85 19.10 36.36
CA ILE A 225 13.23 17.72 36.00
C ILE A 225 14.70 17.53 36.36
N ASP A 226 14.95 16.63 37.31
CA ASP A 226 16.30 16.24 37.69
C ASP A 226 16.98 15.39 36.61
N MET A 227 18.28 15.59 36.42
CA MET A 227 19.04 14.93 35.36
C MET A 227 19.01 13.39 35.45
N PRO A 228 19.13 12.77 36.64
CA PRO A 228 19.00 11.32 36.76
C PRO A 228 17.63 10.79 36.30
N THR A 229 16.53 11.49 36.65
CA THR A 229 15.18 11.13 36.18
C THR A 229 15.05 11.29 34.67
N LEU A 230 15.54 12.38 34.09
CA LEU A 230 15.52 12.57 32.63
C LEU A 230 16.28 11.45 31.91
N ARG A 231 17.50 11.13 32.36
CA ARG A 231 18.32 10.05 31.80
C ARG A 231 17.62 8.69 31.88
N ASN A 232 17.04 8.39 33.04
CA ASN A 232 16.30 7.16 33.23
C ASN A 232 15.06 7.13 32.33
N PHE A 233 14.29 8.21 32.26
CA PHE A 233 13.14 8.35 31.38
C PHE A 233 13.49 8.08 29.91
N LEU A 234 14.54 8.74 29.38
CA LEU A 234 14.97 8.56 28.00
C LEU A 234 15.38 7.10 27.71
N TYR A 235 16.11 6.47 28.63
CA TYR A 235 16.46 5.06 28.51
C TYR A 235 15.23 4.13 28.58
N GLU A 236 14.28 4.41 29.47
CA GLU A 236 13.02 3.68 29.57
C GLU A 236 12.20 3.80 28.28
N VAL A 237 12.18 4.96 27.64
CA VAL A 237 11.57 5.15 26.31
C VAL A 237 12.28 4.29 25.28
N TYR A 238 13.61 4.40 25.18
CA TYR A 238 14.43 3.64 24.23
C TYR A 238 14.20 2.12 24.31
N LYS A 239 14.25 1.55 25.53
CA LYS A 239 14.15 0.10 25.73
C LYS A 239 12.75 -0.44 25.41
N ASN A 240 11.74 0.43 25.39
CA ASN A 240 10.35 0.08 25.14
C ASN A 240 9.91 0.28 23.69
N TYR A 241 10.73 0.86 22.82
CA TYR A 241 10.51 0.83 21.37
C TYR A 241 10.85 -0.55 20.78
N ASN A 242 9.96 -1.05 19.91
CA ASN A 242 10.15 -2.30 19.17
C ASN A 242 11.25 -2.17 18.10
N GLU A 243 11.90 -3.29 17.77
CA GLU A 243 12.86 -3.44 16.68
C GLU A 243 12.17 -3.79 15.38
N VAL A 244 11.38 -2.85 14.89
CA VAL A 244 10.67 -2.95 13.61
C VAL A 244 11.36 -2.11 12.54
N PRO A 245 11.13 -2.38 11.25
CA PRO A 245 11.79 -1.64 10.17
C PRO A 245 11.55 -0.13 10.17
N PHE A 246 10.38 0.33 10.62
CA PHE A 246 10.01 1.75 10.54
C PHE A 246 9.67 2.40 11.90
N HIS A 247 8.61 1.94 12.60
CA HIS A 247 8.18 2.50 13.90
C HIS A 247 9.09 2.09 15.08
N ASN A 248 10.37 2.41 14.95
CA ASN A 248 11.43 2.09 15.91
C ASN A 248 11.91 3.36 16.64
N PHE A 249 12.91 3.18 17.52
CA PHE A 249 13.46 4.27 18.30
C PHE A 249 14.11 5.37 17.44
N ARG A 250 14.73 5.02 16.31
CA ARG A 250 15.33 6.01 15.40
C ARG A 250 14.27 6.89 14.76
N HIS A 251 13.14 6.31 14.36
CA HIS A 251 11.99 7.11 13.91
C HIS A 251 11.46 8.03 15.01
N CYS A 252 11.36 7.56 16.26
CA CYS A 252 11.02 8.41 17.40
C CYS A 252 11.98 9.60 17.54
N PHE A 253 13.28 9.36 17.40
CA PHE A 253 14.28 10.42 17.42
C PHE A 253 14.08 11.41 16.28
N CYS A 254 13.88 10.95 15.04
CA CYS A 254 13.67 11.86 13.90
C CYS A 254 12.47 12.78 14.12
N VAL A 255 11.37 12.26 14.68
CA VAL A 255 10.18 13.08 15.00
C VAL A 255 10.51 14.12 16.07
N ALA A 256 11.21 13.73 17.15
CA ALA A 256 11.62 14.64 18.21
C ALA A 256 12.63 15.70 17.72
N GLN A 257 13.61 15.30 16.90
CA GLN A 257 14.63 16.17 16.33
C GLN A 257 14.03 17.17 15.36
N MET A 258 13.08 16.75 14.51
CA MET A 258 12.36 17.67 13.62
C MET A 258 11.57 18.71 14.41
N MET A 259 10.88 18.31 15.48
CA MET A 259 10.19 19.26 16.37
C MET A 259 11.19 20.24 17.01
N TYR A 260 12.32 19.74 17.51
CA TYR A 260 13.38 20.57 18.06
C TYR A 260 13.89 21.57 17.01
N ALA A 261 14.18 21.14 15.78
CA ALA A 261 14.59 22.02 14.68
C ALA A 261 13.54 23.11 14.38
N MET A 262 12.25 22.75 14.34
CA MET A 262 11.16 23.71 14.11
C MET A 262 11.12 24.79 15.20
N VAL A 263 11.31 24.44 16.47
CA VAL A 263 11.35 25.41 17.57
C VAL A 263 12.46 26.45 17.34
N TRP A 264 13.66 26.01 16.97
CA TRP A 264 14.77 26.91 16.68
C TRP A 264 14.61 27.73 15.39
N CYS A 265 13.87 27.22 14.41
CA CYS A 265 13.56 27.98 13.21
C CYS A 265 12.57 29.12 13.49
N ILE A 266 11.61 28.91 14.39
CA ILE A 266 10.57 29.92 14.71
C ILE A 266 11.13 31.03 15.60
N ASP A 267 12.00 30.70 16.56
CA ASP A 267 12.64 31.70 17.45
C ASP A 267 13.75 32.53 16.76
N ALA A 268 14.07 32.25 15.48
CA ALA A 268 15.10 32.95 14.71
C ALA A 268 14.56 34.13 13.87
N GLU A 269 13.26 34.42 13.95
CA GLU A 269 12.59 35.62 13.37
C GLU A 269 12.24 36.64 14.47
#